data_AF-A0A6J3KW24-F1
#
_entry.id   AF-A0A6J3KW24-F1
#
_cell.length_a   1.000
_cell.length_b   1.000
_cell.length_c   1.000
_cell.angle_alpha   90.00
_cell.angle_beta   90.00
_cell.angle_gamma   90.00
#
_symmetry.space_group_name_H-M   'P 1'
#
loop_
_entity.id
_entity.type
_entity.pdbx_description
1 polymer ?
#
loop_
_entity_poly.entity_id
_entity_poly.type
_entity_poly.pdbx_seq_one_letter_code
_entity_poly.pdbx_strand_id
1 'polypeptide(L)'
;MYILNKIFAFDRSRVFAIKIKSIYSQTSKRYCVNYVQGQSPEPRVREYFYYIDHQGMLFLDDTRIRNFTSCFKDKKFLAFFFKRLKKNNTGRYVEHFPYVSLCGPERNFIRCDDLPIVFTKVLKVYNSATKKTEDCFGYAHAEELLMVPFQPDKIYMDIQSGRIYHPAPEKAGGIGLVRSQIAIELSLLFNFEKGEENGPTHIFWENRKYTLDCNWYKDKVPQAIR
;
A
#
# COMPACT_ATOMS: atom_id res chain seq x y z
N MET A 1 -7.46 41.64 -9.25
CA MET A 1 -6.12 42.11 -8.82
C MET A 1 -6.32 42.78 -7.48
N TYR A 2 -5.66 42.28 -6.42
CA TYR A 2 -6.07 42.28 -5.00
C TYR A 2 -7.06 41.16 -4.63
N ILE A 3 -6.75 40.47 -3.53
CA ILE A 3 -7.32 39.21 -3.00
C ILE A 3 -6.66 37.93 -3.58
N LEU A 4 -5.34 37.82 -3.45
CA LEU A 4 -4.62 36.53 -3.49
C LEU A 4 -3.32 36.53 -2.63
N ASN A 5 -3.12 37.57 -1.80
CA ASN A 5 -1.86 37.80 -1.06
C ASN A 5 -1.97 37.59 0.46
N LYS A 6 -2.83 36.68 0.95
CA LYS A 6 -2.98 36.49 2.40
C LYS A 6 -3.01 35.05 2.92
N ILE A 7 -2.38 34.09 2.23
CA ILE A 7 -2.09 32.75 2.82
C ILE A 7 -0.64 32.29 2.51
N PHE A 8 0.28 33.22 2.26
CA PHE A 8 1.73 32.94 2.27
C PHE A 8 2.40 33.82 3.33
N ALA A 9 2.10 33.55 4.60
CA ALA A 9 2.99 33.91 5.70
C ALA A 9 3.86 32.68 5.97
N PHE A 10 4.88 32.50 5.12
CA PHE A 10 5.93 31.53 5.34
C PHE A 10 6.83 32.09 6.43
N ASP A 11 6.50 31.82 7.70
CA ASP A 11 7.39 32.11 8.82
C ASP A 11 8.55 31.13 8.80
N ARG A 12 9.61 31.51 8.07
CA ARG A 12 10.95 31.03 8.31
C ARG A 12 11.37 31.54 9.69
N SER A 13 11.28 30.70 10.71
CA SER A 13 12.24 30.62 11.83
C SER A 13 11.72 29.71 12.93
N ARG A 14 11.97 28.41 12.80
CA ARG A 14 12.31 27.52 13.92
C ARG A 14 12.81 26.23 13.30
N VAL A 15 14.13 26.17 13.12
CA VAL A 15 14.85 24.92 12.94
C VAL A 15 14.65 24.14 14.23
N PHE A 16 13.56 23.39 14.33
CA PHE A 16 13.49 22.31 15.29
C PHE A 16 14.58 21.34 14.88
N ALA A 17 15.62 21.24 15.70
CA ALA A 17 16.58 20.17 15.61
C ALA A 17 15.81 18.86 15.82
N ILE A 18 15.30 18.29 14.73
CA ILE A 18 14.77 16.94 14.71
C ILE A 18 15.97 16.07 15.05
N LYS A 19 16.07 15.65 16.30
CA LYS A 19 16.83 14.46 16.64
C LYS A 19 16.11 13.33 15.90
N ILE A 20 16.54 13.08 14.66
CA ILE A 20 16.23 11.87 13.92
C ILE A 20 16.91 10.76 14.72
N LYS A 21 16.22 10.29 15.77
CA LYS A 21 16.43 8.91 16.19
C LYS A 21 15.82 8.10 15.07
N SER A 22 16.69 7.71 14.13
CA SER A 22 16.46 6.62 13.21
C SER A 22 16.09 5.41 14.06
N ILE A 23 14.80 5.22 14.29
CA ILE A 23 14.26 4.08 15.01
C ILE A 23 14.18 2.98 13.94
N TYR A 24 15.25 2.19 13.94
CA TYR A 24 15.45 0.95 13.22
C TYR A 24 15.31 1.03 11.68
N SER A 25 16.44 1.41 11.06
CA SER A 25 17.14 0.35 10.29
C SER A 25 17.25 -0.84 11.24
N GLN A 26 16.31 -1.79 11.14
CA GLN A 26 16.72 -3.15 11.42
C GLN A 26 17.93 -3.31 10.51
N THR A 27 19.11 -3.31 11.11
CA THR A 27 20.21 -4.09 10.57
C THR A 27 19.67 -5.51 10.60
N SER A 28 18.81 -5.82 9.62
CA SER A 28 18.44 -7.17 9.29
C SER A 28 19.80 -7.80 9.16
N LYS A 29 20.10 -8.72 10.08
CA LYS A 29 20.99 -9.82 9.76
C LYS A 29 20.53 -10.21 8.36
N ARG A 30 21.35 -9.90 7.35
CA ARG A 30 21.08 -10.29 5.98
C ARG A 30 21.17 -11.81 6.02
N TYR A 31 20.09 -12.45 6.45
CA TYR A 31 19.81 -13.81 6.09
C TYR A 31 19.65 -13.71 4.58
N CYS A 32 20.77 -13.87 3.87
CA CYS A 32 20.77 -14.03 2.44
C CYS A 32 20.00 -15.31 2.19
N VAL A 33 18.72 -15.14 1.86
CA VAL A 33 17.90 -16.23 1.37
C VAL A 33 18.42 -16.61 0.01
N ASN A 34 18.94 -17.83 -0.11
CA ASN A 34 19.43 -18.33 -1.38
C ASN A 34 18.24 -18.83 -2.22
N TYR A 35 18.09 -18.24 -3.39
CA TYR A 35 17.13 -18.66 -4.40
C TYR A 35 17.70 -18.40 -5.80
N VAL A 36 17.16 -19.10 -6.79
CA VAL A 36 17.41 -18.85 -8.21
C VAL A 36 16.06 -18.61 -8.89
N GLN A 37 15.95 -17.56 -9.71
CA GLN A 37 14.73 -17.30 -10.46
C GLN A 37 14.40 -18.47 -11.39
N GLY A 38 13.14 -18.95 -11.36
CA GLY A 38 12.68 -20.05 -12.20
C GLY A 38 13.18 -21.43 -11.77
N GLN A 39 13.69 -21.58 -10.54
CA GLN A 39 14.11 -22.88 -10.01
C GLN A 39 12.94 -23.87 -9.95
N SER A 40 13.24 -25.18 -10.08
CA SER A 40 12.24 -26.26 -10.11
C SER A 40 12.53 -27.29 -9.02
N PRO A 41 12.16 -27.03 -7.74
CA PRO A 41 12.48 -27.95 -6.64
C PRO A 41 11.71 -29.27 -6.70
N GLU A 42 10.59 -29.29 -7.42
CA GLU A 42 9.70 -30.44 -7.59
C GLU A 42 9.32 -30.56 -9.08
N PRO A 43 8.98 -31.77 -9.57
CA PRO A 43 8.49 -31.95 -10.94
C PRO A 43 7.27 -31.05 -11.22
N ARG A 44 7.30 -30.34 -12.36
CA ARG A 44 6.23 -29.44 -12.82
C ARG A 44 5.95 -28.22 -11.92
N VAL A 45 6.83 -27.91 -10.97
CA VAL A 45 6.75 -26.70 -10.14
C VAL A 45 7.88 -25.76 -10.53
N ARG A 46 7.56 -24.50 -10.82
CA ARG A 46 8.56 -23.43 -10.96
C ARG A 46 8.39 -22.39 -9.86
N GLU A 47 9.50 -21.94 -9.28
CA GLU A 47 9.50 -20.90 -8.25
C GLU A 47 10.10 -19.61 -8.81
N TYR A 48 9.38 -18.51 -8.65
CA TYR A 48 9.82 -17.17 -9.00
C TYR A 48 9.70 -16.26 -7.79
N PHE A 49 10.53 -15.21 -7.75
CA PHE A 49 10.65 -14.33 -6.61
C PHE A 49 10.43 -12.90 -7.06
N TYR A 50 9.54 -12.20 -6.37
CA TYR A 50 9.09 -10.86 -6.74
C TYR A 50 9.25 -9.88 -5.59
N TYR A 51 9.35 -8.61 -5.98
CA TYR A 51 9.33 -7.46 -5.10
C TYR A 51 8.19 -6.52 -5.47
N ILE A 52 7.50 -6.00 -4.47
CA ILE A 52 6.53 -4.90 -4.63
C ILE A 52 7.06 -3.66 -3.91
N ASP A 53 7.14 -2.54 -4.62
CA ASP A 53 7.53 -1.26 -4.01
C ASP A 53 6.34 -0.50 -3.39
N HIS A 54 6.62 0.59 -2.67
CA HIS A 54 5.60 1.47 -2.10
C HIS A 54 4.78 2.25 -3.15
N GLN A 55 5.15 2.21 -4.43
CA GLN A 55 4.35 2.74 -5.54
C GLN A 55 3.39 1.69 -6.13
N GLY A 56 3.44 0.44 -5.64
CA GLY A 56 2.62 -0.66 -6.10
C GLY A 56 3.14 -1.35 -7.35
N MET A 57 4.36 -1.07 -7.78
CA MET A 57 4.97 -1.69 -8.95
C MET A 57 5.55 -3.06 -8.58
N LEU A 58 5.36 -4.03 -9.48
CA LEU A 58 5.84 -5.40 -9.35
C LEU A 58 7.14 -5.58 -10.15
N PHE A 59 8.15 -6.20 -9.53
CA PHE A 59 9.46 -6.49 -10.12
C PHE A 59 9.88 -7.92 -9.83
N LEU A 60 10.79 -8.49 -10.62
CA LEU A 60 11.56 -9.66 -10.17
C LEU A 60 12.48 -9.24 -9.02
N ASP A 61 12.59 -10.07 -7.99
CA ASP A 61 13.30 -9.67 -6.77
C ASP A 61 14.80 -9.44 -6.98
N ASP A 62 15.43 -10.17 -7.88
CA ASP A 62 16.85 -10.03 -8.26
C ASP A 62 17.10 -8.90 -9.28
N THR A 63 16.08 -8.13 -9.65
CA THR A 63 16.23 -6.95 -10.51
C THR A 63 17.16 -5.94 -9.84
N ARG A 64 18.32 -5.69 -10.46
CA ARG A 64 19.35 -4.75 -9.94
C ARG A 64 18.86 -3.30 -9.90
N ILE A 65 18.18 -2.84 -10.97
CA ILE A 65 17.67 -1.48 -11.07
C ILE A 65 16.14 -1.57 -11.16
N ARG A 66 15.45 -1.17 -10.09
CA ARG A 66 13.99 -1.17 -10.01
C ARG A 66 13.48 0.22 -10.38
N ASN A 67 12.88 0.34 -11.55
CA ASN A 67 12.39 1.59 -12.13
C ASN A 67 11.23 1.29 -13.10
N PHE A 68 10.68 2.34 -13.72
CA PHE A 68 9.57 2.16 -14.64
C PHE A 68 9.89 1.24 -15.83
N THR A 69 11.14 1.09 -16.29
CA THR A 69 11.44 0.21 -17.44
C THR A 69 11.56 -1.27 -17.06
N SER A 70 11.74 -1.59 -15.78
CA SER A 70 11.92 -2.96 -15.28
C SER A 70 10.71 -3.54 -14.57
N CYS A 71 9.67 -2.75 -14.31
CA CYS A 71 8.44 -3.25 -13.70
C CYS A 71 7.54 -4.00 -14.70
N PHE A 72 6.73 -4.92 -14.18
CA PHE A 72 5.64 -5.53 -14.93
C PHE A 72 4.50 -4.52 -15.11
N LYS A 73 3.94 -4.47 -16.33
CA LYS A 73 2.91 -3.48 -16.71
C LYS A 73 1.66 -4.06 -17.37
N ASP A 74 1.71 -5.33 -17.77
CA ASP A 74 0.55 -5.94 -18.42
C ASP A 74 -0.60 -6.07 -17.42
N LYS A 75 -1.68 -5.30 -17.63
CA LYS A 75 -2.78 -5.23 -16.68
C LYS A 75 -3.47 -6.57 -16.45
N LYS A 76 -3.55 -7.44 -17.46
CA LYS A 76 -4.18 -8.76 -17.33
C LYS A 76 -3.33 -9.68 -16.47
N PHE A 77 -2.01 -9.67 -16.68
CA PHE A 77 -1.04 -10.36 -15.83
C PHE A 77 -1.09 -9.84 -14.39
N LEU A 78 -1.04 -8.53 -14.18
CA LEU A 78 -1.12 -7.93 -12.84
C LEU A 78 -2.45 -8.31 -12.15
N ALA A 79 -3.58 -8.17 -12.85
CA ALA A 79 -4.87 -8.63 -12.34
C ALA A 79 -4.87 -10.11 -11.97
N PHE A 80 -4.30 -10.96 -12.81
CA PHE A 80 -4.19 -12.40 -12.57
C PHE A 80 -3.30 -12.71 -11.35
N PHE A 81 -2.15 -12.04 -11.24
CA PHE A 81 -1.18 -12.21 -10.16
C PHE A 81 -1.75 -11.77 -8.82
N PHE A 82 -2.27 -10.55 -8.72
CA PHE A 82 -2.77 -9.98 -7.48
C PHE A 82 -4.13 -10.57 -7.06
N LYS A 83 -4.95 -11.09 -7.98
CA LYS A 83 -6.14 -11.90 -7.63
C LYS A 83 -5.79 -13.18 -6.87
N ARG A 84 -4.57 -13.70 -6.98
CA ARG A 84 -4.15 -14.94 -6.30
C ARG A 84 -3.16 -14.71 -5.18
N LEU A 85 -2.70 -13.47 -5.02
CA LEU A 85 -1.86 -13.04 -3.92
C LEU A 85 -2.54 -13.35 -2.57
N LYS A 86 -1.79 -14.00 -1.70
CA LYS A 86 -2.18 -14.31 -0.32
C LYS A 86 -0.95 -14.41 0.60
N LYS A 87 -1.17 -14.48 1.91
CA LYS A 87 -0.09 -14.80 2.87
C LYS A 87 0.59 -16.13 2.51
N ASN A 88 1.92 -16.17 2.61
CA ASN A 88 2.71 -17.36 2.35
C ASN A 88 2.60 -18.33 3.52
N ASN A 89 1.91 -19.45 3.30
CA ASN A 89 1.79 -20.56 4.22
C ASN A 89 2.27 -21.88 3.59
N THR A 90 3.16 -21.79 2.59
CA THR A 90 3.68 -22.96 1.85
C THR A 90 4.77 -23.74 2.61
N GLY A 91 5.28 -23.19 3.72
CA GLY A 91 6.44 -23.72 4.44
C GLY A 91 7.78 -23.39 3.78
N ARG A 92 7.80 -22.75 2.60
CA ARG A 92 9.02 -22.33 1.90
C ARG A 92 9.15 -20.82 1.92
N TYR A 93 10.35 -20.35 2.25
CA TYR A 93 10.72 -18.92 2.20
C TYR A 93 9.83 -17.97 3.04
N VAL A 94 9.04 -18.48 3.98
CA VAL A 94 7.99 -17.73 4.70
C VAL A 94 8.54 -16.46 5.37
N GLU A 95 9.71 -16.57 6.01
CA GLU A 95 10.37 -15.45 6.71
C GLU A 95 10.84 -14.32 5.78
N HIS A 96 11.18 -14.64 4.53
CA HIS A 96 11.76 -13.69 3.57
C HIS A 96 10.78 -13.22 2.52
N PHE A 97 9.79 -14.04 2.22
CA PHE A 97 8.75 -13.81 1.23
C PHE A 97 7.40 -14.12 1.89
N PRO A 98 6.85 -13.17 2.67
CA PRO A 98 5.66 -13.39 3.48
C PRO A 98 4.37 -13.53 2.67
N TYR A 99 4.44 -13.36 1.35
CA TYR A 99 3.30 -13.52 0.45
C TYR A 99 3.63 -14.47 -0.71
N VAL A 100 2.58 -15.07 -1.28
CA VAL A 100 2.67 -15.97 -2.42
C VAL A 100 1.52 -15.73 -3.39
N SER A 101 1.77 -15.83 -4.69
CA SER A 101 0.75 -15.92 -5.73
C SER A 101 0.94 -17.22 -6.51
N LEU A 102 -0.04 -18.12 -6.43
CA LEU A 102 0.01 -19.44 -7.07
C LEU A 102 -0.63 -19.35 -8.46
N CYS A 103 0.16 -19.55 -9.51
CA CYS A 103 -0.21 -19.32 -10.90
C CYS A 103 -0.08 -20.61 -11.72
N GLY A 104 -0.98 -21.56 -11.50
CA GLY A 104 -0.87 -22.90 -12.09
C GLY A 104 0.36 -23.64 -11.54
N PRO A 105 1.33 -24.05 -12.39
CA PRO A 105 2.57 -24.69 -11.93
C PRO A 105 3.54 -23.73 -11.23
N GLU A 106 3.29 -22.43 -11.25
CA GLU A 106 4.22 -21.41 -10.76
C GLU A 106 3.89 -20.98 -9.33
N ARG A 107 4.87 -21.10 -8.43
CA ARG A 107 4.86 -20.54 -7.08
C ARG A 107 5.63 -19.23 -7.10
N ASN A 108 4.91 -18.12 -7.08
CA ASN A 108 5.51 -16.79 -7.09
C ASN A 108 5.60 -16.31 -5.64
N PHE A 109 6.80 -16.26 -5.07
CA PHE A 109 7.07 -15.76 -3.73
C PHE A 109 7.29 -14.25 -3.76
N ILE A 110 6.72 -13.52 -2.82
CA ILE A 110 6.72 -12.05 -2.84
C ILE A 110 7.15 -11.49 -1.49
N ARG A 111 8.05 -10.50 -1.56
CA ARG A 111 8.31 -9.55 -0.48
C ARG A 111 7.97 -8.15 -0.95
N CYS A 112 7.74 -7.25 -0.01
CA CYS A 112 7.33 -5.88 -0.31
C CYS A 112 8.08 -4.88 0.55
N ASP A 113 8.12 -3.64 0.09
CA ASP A 113 8.66 -2.50 0.83
C ASP A 113 7.84 -2.21 2.10
N ASP A 114 6.51 -2.36 2.00
CA ASP A 114 5.56 -2.14 3.09
C ASP A 114 4.46 -3.21 3.06
N LEU A 115 3.39 -2.97 2.29
CA LEU A 115 2.29 -3.90 2.08
C LEU A 115 2.21 -4.34 0.62
N PRO A 116 1.69 -5.55 0.35
CA PRO A 116 1.64 -6.06 -1.01
C PRO A 116 0.45 -5.50 -1.79
N ILE A 117 -0.55 -4.92 -1.12
CA ILE A 117 -1.62 -4.17 -1.78
C ILE A 117 -1.32 -2.69 -1.66
N VAL A 118 -1.11 -2.04 -2.81
CA VAL A 118 -0.92 -0.59 -2.89
C VAL A 118 -2.01 0.01 -3.78
N PHE A 119 -2.81 0.90 -3.21
CA PHE A 119 -3.84 1.66 -3.90
C PHE A 119 -3.21 2.76 -4.73
N THR A 120 -3.49 2.75 -6.04
CA THR A 120 -2.86 3.64 -7.00
C THR A 120 -3.81 4.72 -7.49
N LYS A 121 -5.13 4.55 -7.36
CA LYS A 121 -6.10 5.51 -7.87
C LYS A 121 -7.44 5.38 -7.17
N VAL A 122 -8.15 6.51 -7.00
CA VAL A 122 -9.58 6.52 -6.70
C VAL A 122 -10.36 6.58 -8.03
N LEU A 123 -11.31 5.68 -8.20
CA LEU A 123 -12.10 5.49 -9.42
C LEU A 123 -13.58 5.66 -9.09
N LYS A 124 -14.32 6.35 -9.95
CA LYS A 124 -15.79 6.40 -9.90
C LYS A 124 -16.35 5.31 -10.78
N VAL A 125 -17.04 4.35 -10.18
CA VAL A 125 -17.63 3.19 -10.87
C VAL A 125 -19.14 3.33 -10.83
N TYR A 126 -19.77 3.34 -12.01
CA TYR A 126 -21.23 3.34 -12.11
C TYR A 126 -21.76 1.91 -11.94
N ASN A 127 -22.61 1.72 -10.94
CA ASN A 127 -23.26 0.46 -10.67
C ASN A 127 -24.67 0.45 -11.30
N SER A 128 -24.83 -0.30 -12.39
CA SER A 128 -26.10 -0.38 -13.12
C SER A 128 -27.25 -0.97 -12.30
N ALA A 129 -26.96 -1.82 -11.30
CA ALA A 129 -27.98 -2.42 -10.47
C ALA A 129 -28.52 -1.43 -9.42
N THR A 130 -27.64 -0.63 -8.81
CA THR A 130 -28.04 0.38 -7.81
C THR A 130 -28.35 1.74 -8.42
N LYS A 131 -28.04 1.94 -9.71
CA LYS A 131 -28.10 3.21 -10.44
C LYS A 131 -27.35 4.34 -9.73
N LYS A 132 -26.26 4.00 -9.06
CA LYS A 132 -25.42 4.93 -8.31
C LYS A 132 -23.97 4.83 -8.74
N THR A 133 -23.26 5.94 -8.63
CA THR A 133 -21.80 5.99 -8.77
C THR A 133 -21.18 5.76 -7.41
N GLU A 134 -20.29 4.78 -7.33
CA GLU A 134 -19.55 4.41 -6.13
C GLU A 134 -18.07 4.73 -6.31
N ASP A 135 -17.44 5.30 -5.31
CA ASP A 135 -16.00 5.49 -5.29
C ASP A 135 -15.32 4.18 -4.90
N CYS A 136 -14.30 3.78 -5.66
CA CYS A 136 -13.50 2.58 -5.45
C CYS A 136 -12.02 2.93 -5.46
N PHE A 137 -11.23 2.25 -4.64
CA PHE A 137 -9.78 2.23 -4.82
C PHE A 137 -9.38 1.17 -5.83
N GLY A 138 -8.70 1.58 -6.90
CA GLY A 138 -7.92 0.70 -7.77
C GLY A 138 -6.54 0.42 -7.18
N TYR A 139 -6.02 -0.80 -7.37
CA TYR A 139 -4.70 -1.19 -6.85
C TYR A 139 -3.81 -1.91 -7.85
N ALA A 140 -2.52 -1.98 -7.52
CA ALA A 140 -1.49 -2.75 -8.23
C ALA A 140 -1.38 -2.46 -9.74
N HIS A 141 -1.67 -1.22 -10.16
CA HIS A 141 -1.64 -0.76 -11.56
C HIS A 141 -2.46 -1.61 -12.55
N ALA A 142 -3.47 -2.35 -12.04
CA ALA A 142 -4.46 -3.03 -12.87
C ALA A 142 -5.84 -2.35 -12.80
N GLU A 143 -5.95 -1.25 -12.03
CA GLU A 143 -7.09 -0.34 -11.90
C GLU A 143 -8.45 -1.03 -11.97
N GLU A 144 -9.17 -0.91 -13.09
CA GLU A 144 -10.55 -1.37 -13.23
C GLU A 144 -10.70 -2.90 -13.07
N LEU A 145 -9.60 -3.65 -13.16
CA LEU A 145 -9.59 -5.10 -12.96
C LEU A 145 -9.42 -5.51 -11.49
N LEU A 146 -8.97 -4.59 -10.64
CA LEU A 146 -8.60 -4.78 -9.25
C LEU A 146 -9.04 -3.57 -8.42
N MET A 147 -10.26 -3.66 -7.89
CA MET A 147 -10.85 -2.59 -7.09
C MET A 147 -11.38 -3.09 -5.74
N VAL A 148 -11.42 -2.18 -4.77
CA VAL A 148 -12.17 -2.34 -3.52
C VAL A 148 -13.02 -1.08 -3.28
N PRO A 149 -14.19 -1.19 -2.63
CA PRO A 149 -14.99 -0.01 -2.29
C PRO A 149 -14.19 0.96 -1.43
N PHE A 150 -14.24 2.26 -1.77
CA PHE A 150 -13.64 3.31 -0.96
C PHE A 150 -14.50 3.58 0.27
N GLN A 151 -13.91 3.45 1.46
CA GLN A 151 -14.54 3.70 2.75
C GLN A 151 -13.82 4.89 3.40
N PRO A 152 -14.34 6.12 3.26
CA PRO A 152 -13.68 7.33 3.75
C PRO A 152 -13.40 7.27 5.27
N ASP A 153 -14.35 6.72 6.03
CA ASP A 153 -14.27 6.52 7.48
C ASP A 153 -13.18 5.52 7.90
N LYS A 154 -12.68 4.68 6.98
CA LYS A 154 -11.64 3.68 7.26
C LYS A 154 -10.27 4.05 6.73
N ILE A 155 -10.04 5.32 6.44
CA ILE A 155 -8.71 5.82 6.16
C ILE A 155 -7.93 5.93 7.48
N TYR A 156 -6.78 5.27 7.54
CA TYR A 156 -5.86 5.33 8.68
C TYR A 156 -4.55 5.99 8.26
N MET A 157 -4.09 6.98 9.02
CA MET A 157 -2.77 7.58 8.84
C MET A 157 -1.86 7.15 10.00
N ASP A 158 -0.73 6.51 9.68
CA ASP A 158 0.34 6.32 10.64
C ASP A 158 1.06 7.65 10.88
N ILE A 159 1.05 8.12 12.12
CA ILE A 159 1.55 9.45 12.50
C ILE A 159 3.08 9.50 12.40
N GLN A 160 3.76 8.38 12.65
CA GLN A 160 5.22 8.32 12.63
C GLN A 160 5.77 8.41 11.21
N SER A 161 5.21 7.65 10.27
CA SER A 161 5.68 7.62 8.89
C SER A 161 4.92 8.53 7.93
N GLY A 162 3.76 9.05 8.35
CA GLY A 162 2.81 9.78 7.49
C GLY A 162 2.16 8.90 6.41
N ARG A 163 2.27 7.58 6.50
CA ARG A 163 1.70 6.66 5.50
C ARG A 163 0.22 6.49 5.75
N ILE A 164 -0.53 6.38 4.67
CA ILE A 164 -1.98 6.21 4.71
C ILE A 164 -2.33 4.79 4.29
N TYR A 165 -3.29 4.19 5.00
CA TYR A 165 -3.75 2.83 4.80
C TYR A 165 -5.27 2.77 4.70
N HIS A 166 -5.77 1.72 4.06
CA HIS A 166 -7.19 1.47 3.87
C HIS A 166 -7.46 -0.05 3.84
N PRO A 167 -8.68 -0.52 4.17
CA PRO A 167 -9.05 -1.91 4.03
C PRO A 167 -8.75 -2.50 2.64
N ALA A 168 -8.20 -3.71 2.63
CA ALA A 168 -7.83 -4.44 1.42
C ALA A 168 -8.32 -5.91 1.52
N PRO A 169 -8.16 -6.74 0.47
CA PRO A 169 -8.57 -8.14 0.53
C PRO A 169 -7.92 -8.93 1.68
N GLU A 170 -8.73 -9.62 2.48
CA GLU A 170 -8.28 -10.36 3.67
C GLU A 170 -7.21 -11.41 3.39
N LYS A 171 -7.29 -12.10 2.24
CA LYS A 171 -6.29 -13.08 1.80
C LYS A 171 -4.86 -12.53 1.78
N ALA A 172 -4.71 -11.23 1.50
CA ALA A 172 -3.43 -10.53 1.40
C ALA A 172 -3.09 -9.72 2.65
N GLY A 173 -3.83 -9.90 3.76
CA GLY A 173 -3.58 -9.23 5.04
C GLY A 173 -4.67 -8.24 5.46
N GLY A 174 -5.67 -7.97 4.61
CA GLY A 174 -6.84 -7.16 5.00
C GLY A 174 -6.59 -5.64 5.09
N ILE A 175 -5.37 -5.20 4.80
CA ILE A 175 -4.92 -3.80 4.80
C ILE A 175 -4.04 -3.53 3.59
N GLY A 176 -4.13 -2.33 3.03
CA GLY A 176 -3.33 -1.88 1.89
C GLY A 176 -2.81 -0.47 2.10
N LEU A 177 -1.65 -0.19 1.50
CA LEU A 177 -1.00 1.11 1.50
C LEU A 177 -1.63 2.01 0.43
N VAL A 178 -1.84 3.28 0.73
CA VAL A 178 -2.19 4.30 -0.25
C VAL A 178 -0.91 4.93 -0.78
N ARG A 179 -0.69 4.91 -2.10
CA ARG A 179 0.54 5.50 -2.69
C ARG A 179 0.65 6.98 -2.36
N SER A 180 1.89 7.49 -2.29
CA SER A 180 2.19 8.86 -1.84
C SER A 180 1.39 9.94 -2.56
N GLN A 181 1.19 9.83 -3.88
CA GLN A 181 0.43 10.82 -4.63
C GLN A 181 -1.01 10.95 -4.13
N ILE A 182 -1.71 9.83 -3.93
CA ILE A 182 -3.09 9.83 -3.43
C ILE A 182 -3.12 10.19 -1.94
N ALA A 183 -2.09 9.78 -1.19
CA ALA A 183 -2.00 10.14 0.22
C ALA A 183 -1.91 11.65 0.42
N ILE A 184 -1.18 12.37 -0.43
CA ILE A 184 -1.10 13.83 -0.42
C ILE A 184 -2.49 14.43 -0.73
N GLU A 185 -3.18 13.94 -1.75
CA GLU A 185 -4.53 14.39 -2.10
C GLU A 185 -5.52 14.21 -0.93
N LEU A 186 -5.48 13.07 -0.26
CA LEU A 186 -6.31 12.79 0.91
C LEU A 186 -5.92 13.65 2.12
N SER A 187 -4.63 13.97 2.30
CA SER A 187 -4.16 14.76 3.44
C SER A 187 -4.76 16.16 3.49
N LEU A 188 -5.06 16.75 2.32
CA LEU A 188 -5.71 18.05 2.19
C LEU A 188 -7.18 18.02 2.65
N LEU A 189 -7.77 16.83 2.78
CA LEU A 189 -9.16 16.62 3.16
C LEU A 189 -9.31 16.25 4.65
N PHE A 190 -8.21 16.11 5.38
CA PHE A 190 -8.22 15.75 6.79
C PHE A 190 -8.50 16.93 7.72
N ASN A 191 -9.07 16.61 8.88
CA ASN A 191 -9.23 17.54 9.99
C ASN A 191 -8.63 16.97 11.28
N PHE A 192 -7.82 17.79 11.95
CA PHE A 192 -7.00 17.45 13.12
C PHE A 192 -7.54 18.15 14.38
N GLU A 193 -8.78 17.85 14.76
CA GLU A 193 -9.43 18.49 15.92
C GLU A 193 -8.71 18.25 17.26
N LYS A 194 -7.89 17.20 17.33
CA LYS A 194 -7.08 16.84 18.51
C LYS A 194 -5.60 17.23 18.38
N GLY A 195 -5.24 18.10 17.44
CA GLY A 195 -3.84 18.42 17.14
C GLY A 195 -3.22 17.46 16.12
N GLU A 196 -2.24 17.96 15.36
CA GLU A 196 -1.59 17.23 14.27
C GLU A 196 -0.79 16.02 14.78
N GLU A 197 -0.29 16.09 16.03
CA GLU A 197 0.46 15.03 16.68
C GLU A 197 -0.39 13.79 17.02
N ASN A 198 -1.72 13.91 17.01
CA ASN A 198 -2.66 12.83 17.31
C ASN A 198 -3.29 12.22 16.05
N GLY A 199 -2.87 12.68 14.86
CA GLY A 199 -3.41 12.23 13.58
C GLY A 199 -4.82 12.79 13.27
N PRO A 200 -5.32 12.52 12.06
CA PRO A 200 -6.60 13.05 11.62
C PRO A 200 -7.76 12.39 12.39
N THR A 201 -8.76 13.20 12.71
CA THR A 201 -10.01 12.74 13.37
C THR A 201 -11.16 12.53 12.38
N HIS A 202 -11.12 13.29 11.28
CA HIS A 202 -12.16 13.28 10.25
C HIS A 202 -11.54 13.45 8.88
N ILE A 203 -12.28 13.02 7.85
CA ILE A 203 -12.02 13.34 6.45
C ILE A 203 -13.27 13.96 5.81
N PHE A 204 -13.07 14.99 4.99
CA PHE A 204 -14.11 15.53 4.13
C PHE A 204 -14.05 14.89 2.75
N TRP A 205 -15.09 14.13 2.38
CA TRP A 205 -15.16 13.47 1.09
C TRP A 205 -16.52 13.71 0.45
N GLU A 206 -16.56 14.17 -0.80
CA GLU A 206 -17.80 14.45 -1.55
C GLU A 206 -18.80 15.31 -0.75
N ASN A 207 -18.30 16.42 -0.18
CA ASN A 207 -19.07 17.37 0.66
C ASN A 207 -19.69 16.76 1.94
N ARG A 208 -19.20 15.61 2.39
CA ARG A 208 -19.62 14.97 3.64
C ARG A 208 -18.43 14.81 4.58
N LYS A 209 -18.67 15.06 5.87
CA LYS A 209 -17.69 14.83 6.95
C LYS A 209 -17.85 13.40 7.45
N TYR A 210 -16.77 12.63 7.45
CA TYR A 210 -16.70 11.29 8.01
C TYR A 210 -15.78 11.29 9.22
N THR A 211 -16.22 10.72 10.33
CA THR A 211 -15.36 10.43 11.48
C THR A 211 -14.55 9.19 11.19
N LEU A 212 -13.24 9.26 11.43
CA LEU A 212 -12.34 8.14 11.14
C LEU A 212 -12.45 7.07 12.23
N ASP A 213 -12.60 5.81 11.81
CA ASP A 213 -12.56 4.64 12.69
C ASP A 213 -11.11 4.26 13.01
N CYS A 214 -10.74 4.41 14.28
CA CYS A 214 -9.40 4.10 14.77
C CYS A 214 -9.21 2.64 15.20
N ASN A 215 -10.17 1.73 14.96
CA ASN A 215 -10.13 0.37 15.49
C ASN A 215 -9.89 -0.73 14.44
N TRP A 216 -10.42 -0.59 13.22
CA TRP A 216 -10.46 -1.68 12.23
C TRP A 216 -9.08 -2.23 11.80
N TYR A 217 -8.00 -1.49 12.00
CA TYR A 217 -6.64 -1.86 11.57
C TYR A 217 -5.79 -2.51 12.67
N LYS A 218 -6.23 -2.48 13.93
CA LYS A 218 -5.41 -2.83 15.11
C LYS A 218 -4.91 -4.27 15.13
N ASP A 219 -5.62 -5.17 14.48
CA ASP A 219 -5.30 -6.59 14.31
C ASP A 219 -4.56 -6.90 12.99
N LYS A 220 -4.50 -5.93 12.07
CA LYS A 220 -3.95 -6.08 10.72
C LYS A 220 -2.54 -5.52 10.57
N VAL A 221 -2.22 -4.48 11.33
CA VAL A 221 -0.86 -3.94 11.40
C VAL A 221 -0.07 -4.79 12.39
N PRO A 222 1.03 -5.43 11.98
CA PRO A 222 1.90 -6.15 12.91
C PRO A 222 2.30 -5.23 14.06
N GLN A 223 2.26 -5.72 15.31
CA GLN A 223 2.51 -4.97 16.55
C GLN A 223 3.95 -4.41 16.70
N ALA A 224 4.72 -4.26 15.63
CA ALA A 224 6.06 -3.70 15.64
C ALA A 224 6.10 -2.16 15.81
N ILE A 225 4.95 -1.51 16.00
CA ILE A 225 4.81 -0.06 16.17
C ILE A 225 3.83 0.21 17.32
N ARG A 226 4.20 -0.14 18.54
CA ARG A 226 3.66 0.43 19.79
C ARG A 226 4.80 0.92 20.64
#